data_AF-A0A352WRS0-F1
#
_entry.id   AF-A0A352WRS0-F1
#
_cell.length_a   1.000
_cell.length_b   1.000
_cell.length_c   1.000
_cell.angle_alpha   90.00
_cell.angle_beta   90.00
_cell.angle_gamma   90.00
#
_symmetry.space_group_name_H-M   'P 1'
#
loop_
_entity.id
_entity.type
_entity.pdbx_description
1 polymer ?
#
loop_
_entity_poly.entity_id
_entity_poly.type
_entity_poly.pdbx_seq_one_letter_code
_entity_poly.pdbx_strand_id
1 'polypeptide(L)'
;MDVSVIIVNYNVEHFLSQCLLSVRAGVAVLEQAGYAAEVFVVDNNSVDGSCAMVRRQFPEVHLIDSKENLGFSKGNNLAIRQSKGRWVLLLNPDTIIQEDTLLKCLEYADARPRLGGLGVPMVDGAGRYLPESKRGIPTPSAAFWKISGLYRLAPRSARLNRYYMGNLSKDESQPIEILSGAFMWMRASALDEVGLLDEQYFMYGEDIDLSWRLMKGGYENHYFAGTSIVHYKGESTKKGSLNYVLVFYRAMQIFARTHFSGRGGRAMQWVIQLAIYLRAALAIASRVSKSVALPAVEWLLSWAGLVFFLQQYGAWQHIRYDWDMALPATGAYAFVWLAAVKLQGGYDQPWRWNAVAKGIVIGTIVLLATYGLLPESLRFSRAIFLFGAGFVPGVIAGVRAIFTRFGGSAGESTPKRLYISGPADLMPMQDLIRTHDVLEPVAFGDVYALSIHPSSIDASDNGVQWLGGIDSLSDAIRVHQFNEVIMSGREVSAGQMIRAMSLVSNKHVRFRIAWTDDGQIVGAGGPERG
;
A
#
# COMPACT_ATOMS: atom_id res chain seq x y z
N MET A 1 -35.00 13.97 1.97
CA MET A 1 -33.72 13.31 1.66
C MET A 1 -32.68 13.98 2.51
N ASP A 2 -32.06 13.24 3.41
CA ASP A 2 -31.15 13.78 4.43
C ASP A 2 -29.69 13.63 3.98
N VAL A 3 -29.34 12.46 3.45
CA VAL A 3 -27.97 12.11 3.07
C VAL A 3 -27.92 11.57 1.64
N SER A 4 -27.06 12.13 0.80
CA SER A 4 -26.71 11.54 -0.50
C SER A 4 -25.30 10.99 -0.45
N VAL A 5 -25.16 9.67 -0.57
CA VAL A 5 -23.86 8.99 -0.63
C VAL A 5 -23.45 8.89 -2.09
N ILE A 6 -22.26 9.38 -2.43
CA ILE A 6 -21.74 9.44 -3.80
C ILE A 6 -20.42 8.69 -3.85
N ILE A 7 -20.36 7.69 -4.72
CA ILE A 7 -19.19 6.84 -4.92
C ILE A 7 -18.75 6.91 -6.38
N VAL A 8 -17.51 7.33 -6.63
CA VAL A 8 -16.90 7.26 -7.97
C VAL A 8 -16.08 5.99 -8.09
N ASN A 9 -16.42 5.13 -9.05
CA ASN A 9 -15.80 3.83 -9.24
C ASN A 9 -14.93 3.77 -10.51
N TYR A 10 -13.82 3.04 -10.44
CA TYR A 10 -13.00 2.72 -11.62
C TYR A 10 -12.21 1.41 -11.43
N ASN A 11 -12.63 0.35 -12.11
CA ASN A 11 -11.97 -0.97 -12.14
C ASN A 11 -11.67 -1.59 -10.76
N VAL A 12 -12.63 -1.46 -9.82
CA VAL A 12 -12.53 -2.04 -8.47
C VAL A 12 -13.85 -2.71 -8.02
N GLU A 13 -14.49 -3.50 -8.90
CA GLU A 13 -15.77 -4.19 -8.67
C GLU A 13 -15.89 -4.79 -7.27
N HIS A 14 -14.89 -5.57 -6.86
CA HIS A 14 -14.91 -6.27 -5.57
C HIS A 14 -14.94 -5.31 -4.39
N PHE A 15 -14.10 -4.27 -4.40
CA PHE A 15 -14.11 -3.25 -3.36
C PHE A 15 -15.42 -2.47 -3.35
N LEU A 16 -15.92 -2.10 -4.53
CA LEU A 16 -17.19 -1.40 -4.66
C LEU A 16 -18.34 -2.20 -4.06
N SER A 17 -18.42 -3.51 -4.31
CA SER A 17 -19.45 -4.38 -3.71
C SER A 17 -19.42 -4.28 -2.19
N GLN A 18 -18.22 -4.38 -1.59
CA GLN A 18 -18.08 -4.28 -0.13
C GLN A 18 -18.44 -2.92 0.44
N CYS A 19 -18.03 -1.86 -0.25
CA CYS A 19 -18.44 -0.51 0.08
C CYS A 19 -19.98 -0.41 0.07
N LEU A 20 -20.64 -0.89 -0.98
CA LEU A 20 -22.10 -0.82 -1.12
C LEU A 20 -22.85 -1.69 -0.10
N LEU A 21 -22.34 -2.87 0.27
CA LEU A 21 -22.91 -3.67 1.36
C LEU A 21 -22.85 -2.91 2.70
N SER A 22 -21.70 -2.31 3.02
CA SER A 22 -21.56 -1.52 4.25
C SER A 22 -22.43 -0.26 4.24
N VAL A 23 -22.56 0.40 3.08
CA VAL A 23 -23.44 1.56 2.90
C VAL A 23 -24.91 1.17 3.06
N ARG A 24 -25.35 0.05 2.46
CA ARG A 24 -26.72 -0.46 2.60
C ARG A 24 -27.06 -0.73 4.08
N ALA A 25 -26.15 -1.36 4.83
CA ALA A 25 -26.33 -1.56 6.26
C ALA A 25 -26.42 -0.22 7.02
N GLY A 26 -25.57 0.75 6.67
CA GLY A 26 -25.61 2.09 7.25
C GLY A 26 -26.90 2.86 6.94
N VAL A 27 -27.42 2.74 5.71
CA VAL A 27 -28.69 3.33 5.29
C VAL A 27 -29.85 2.72 6.07
N ALA A 28 -29.86 1.40 6.28
CA ALA A 28 -30.91 0.74 7.05
C ALA A 28 -30.99 1.27 8.50
N VAL A 29 -29.85 1.46 9.17
CA VAL A 29 -29.80 2.07 10.52
C VAL A 29 -30.28 3.52 10.50
N LEU A 30 -29.89 4.29 9.48
CA LEU A 30 -30.30 5.68 9.31
C LEU A 30 -31.82 5.81 9.08
N GLU A 31 -32.40 4.93 8.27
CA GLU A 31 -33.84 4.87 7.99
C GLU A 31 -34.67 4.44 9.20
N GLN A 32 -34.16 3.49 9.99
CA GLN A 32 -34.78 3.11 11.27
C GLN A 32 -34.84 4.29 12.25
N ALA A 33 -33.89 5.22 12.18
CA ALA A 33 -33.89 6.45 12.95
C ALA A 33 -34.79 7.56 12.37
N GLY A 34 -35.49 7.31 11.26
CA GLY A 34 -36.46 8.23 10.67
C GLY A 34 -35.90 9.20 9.63
N TYR A 35 -34.67 8.98 9.15
CA TYR A 35 -34.04 9.80 8.11
C TYR A 35 -34.04 9.08 6.75
N ALA A 36 -33.85 9.80 5.65
CA ALA A 36 -33.80 9.23 4.32
C ALA A 36 -32.41 9.38 3.68
N ALA A 37 -31.96 8.35 2.96
CA ALA A 37 -30.75 8.42 2.15
C ALA A 37 -30.95 7.94 0.72
N GLU A 38 -30.06 8.39 -0.16
CA GLU A 38 -29.94 7.90 -1.54
C GLU A 38 -28.46 7.63 -1.84
N VAL A 39 -28.21 6.68 -2.72
CA VAL A 39 -26.85 6.23 -3.05
C VAL A 39 -26.63 6.34 -4.55
N PHE A 40 -25.56 7.03 -4.95
CA PHE A 40 -25.13 7.16 -6.33
C PHE A 40 -23.79 6.44 -6.53
N VAL A 41 -23.69 5.72 -7.64
CA VAL A 41 -22.41 5.21 -8.15
C VAL A 41 -22.16 5.81 -9.52
N VAL A 42 -21.05 6.51 -9.67
CA VAL A 42 -20.58 7.00 -10.97
C VAL A 42 -19.43 6.10 -11.42
N ASP A 43 -19.69 5.26 -12.42
CA ASP A 43 -18.68 4.39 -12.98
C ASP A 43 -17.91 5.09 -14.10
N ASN A 44 -16.60 5.21 -13.95
CA ASN A 44 -15.69 5.90 -14.87
C ASN A 44 -15.23 4.99 -16.02
N ASN A 45 -16.16 4.33 -16.71
CA ASN A 45 -15.89 3.40 -17.80
C ASN A 45 -15.04 2.19 -17.37
N SER A 46 -15.47 1.48 -16.33
CA SER A 46 -14.84 0.27 -15.84
C SER A 46 -15.05 -0.91 -16.79
N VAL A 47 -14.06 -1.78 -16.90
CA VAL A 47 -14.07 -2.98 -17.75
C VAL A 47 -14.02 -4.29 -16.96
N ASP A 48 -14.22 -4.20 -15.64
CA ASP A 48 -14.06 -5.32 -14.72
C ASP A 48 -15.35 -6.06 -14.39
N GLY A 49 -16.52 -5.47 -14.67
CA GLY A 49 -17.83 -6.02 -14.29
C GLY A 49 -18.61 -5.14 -13.31
N SER A 50 -18.00 -4.07 -12.79
CA SER A 50 -18.58 -3.16 -11.78
C SER A 50 -20.03 -2.74 -12.09
N CYS A 51 -20.29 -2.22 -13.29
CA CYS A 51 -21.64 -1.78 -13.66
C CYS A 51 -22.68 -2.92 -13.68
N ALA A 52 -22.28 -4.12 -14.11
CA ALA A 52 -23.17 -5.27 -14.13
C ALA A 52 -23.46 -5.78 -12.71
N MET A 53 -22.45 -5.78 -11.85
CA MET A 53 -22.58 -6.10 -10.44
C MET A 53 -23.54 -5.13 -9.74
N VAL A 54 -23.38 -3.82 -9.91
CA VAL A 54 -24.26 -2.81 -9.28
C VAL A 54 -25.72 -3.02 -9.71
N ARG A 55 -25.98 -3.18 -11.01
CA ARG A 55 -27.35 -3.41 -11.52
C ARG A 55 -28.00 -4.68 -10.97
N ARG A 56 -27.20 -5.73 -10.75
CA ARG A 56 -27.70 -7.04 -10.30
C ARG A 56 -27.91 -7.07 -8.78
N GLN A 57 -26.93 -6.61 -8.02
CA GLN A 57 -26.88 -6.78 -6.57
C GLN A 57 -27.41 -5.55 -5.80
N PHE A 58 -27.42 -4.36 -6.41
CA PHE A 58 -27.80 -3.09 -5.79
C PHE A 58 -28.78 -2.29 -6.67
N PRO A 59 -29.95 -2.84 -7.02
CA PRO A 59 -30.92 -2.18 -7.89
C PRO A 59 -31.46 -0.85 -7.32
N GLU A 60 -31.34 -0.63 -6.01
CA GLU A 60 -31.70 0.62 -5.33
C GLU A 60 -30.68 1.77 -5.57
N VAL A 61 -29.48 1.47 -6.07
CA VAL A 61 -28.42 2.45 -6.30
C VAL A 61 -28.61 3.16 -7.64
N HIS A 62 -28.48 4.49 -7.61
CA HIS A 62 -28.47 5.32 -8.82
C HIS A 62 -27.13 5.18 -9.55
N LEU A 63 -27.05 4.23 -10.50
CA LEU A 63 -25.86 4.01 -11.32
C LEU A 63 -25.80 4.98 -12.50
N ILE A 64 -24.70 5.74 -12.58
CA ILE A 64 -24.33 6.59 -13.71
C ILE A 64 -23.13 5.95 -14.42
N ASP A 65 -23.40 5.32 -15.55
CA ASP A 65 -22.43 4.60 -16.39
C ASP A 65 -21.79 5.57 -17.40
N SER A 66 -20.68 6.20 -17.00
CA SER A 66 -19.94 7.14 -17.85
C SER A 66 -19.19 6.40 -18.96
N LYS A 67 -19.19 6.97 -20.17
CA LYS A 67 -18.48 6.41 -21.34
C LYS A 67 -16.99 6.76 -21.39
N GLU A 68 -16.54 7.59 -20.47
CA GLU A 68 -15.13 7.95 -20.32
C GLU A 68 -14.74 8.01 -18.83
N ASN A 69 -13.43 7.94 -18.58
CA ASN A 69 -12.91 8.15 -17.24
C ASN A 69 -12.84 9.66 -16.94
N LEU A 70 -13.83 10.16 -16.21
CA LEU A 70 -13.98 11.57 -15.86
C LEU A 70 -13.00 12.03 -14.76
N GLY A 71 -12.34 11.09 -14.07
CA GLY A 71 -11.61 11.37 -12.85
C GLY A 71 -12.55 11.55 -11.64
N PHE A 72 -11.98 11.95 -10.51
CA PHE A 72 -12.68 12.05 -9.23
C PHE A 72 -13.58 13.29 -9.18
N SER A 73 -13.08 14.48 -9.53
CA SER A 73 -13.86 15.73 -9.40
C SER A 73 -15.09 15.76 -10.29
N LYS A 74 -14.91 15.52 -11.59
CA LYS A 74 -16.02 15.52 -12.56
C LYS A 74 -17.02 14.39 -12.28
N GLY A 75 -16.52 13.20 -11.94
CA GLY A 75 -17.36 12.06 -11.57
C GLY A 75 -18.27 12.39 -10.38
N ASN A 76 -17.70 12.89 -9.28
CA ASN A 76 -18.48 13.29 -8.11
C ASN A 76 -19.46 14.42 -8.46
N ASN A 77 -19.02 15.46 -9.16
CA ASN A 77 -19.89 16.59 -9.54
C ASN A 77 -21.09 16.14 -10.39
N LEU A 78 -20.97 15.08 -11.21
CA LEU A 78 -22.07 14.54 -12.00
C LEU A 78 -23.21 14.00 -11.12
N ALA A 79 -22.87 13.32 -10.02
CA ALA A 79 -23.83 12.83 -9.05
C ALA A 79 -24.30 13.94 -8.09
N ILE A 80 -23.42 14.84 -7.63
CA ILE A 80 -23.79 15.94 -6.72
C ILE A 80 -24.91 16.78 -7.32
N ARG A 81 -24.83 17.09 -8.62
CA ARG A 81 -25.86 17.87 -9.33
C ARG A 81 -27.23 17.19 -9.40
N GLN A 82 -27.29 15.87 -9.23
CA GLN A 82 -28.52 15.07 -9.24
C GLN A 82 -29.02 14.72 -7.83
N SER A 83 -28.15 14.88 -6.83
CA SER A 83 -28.43 14.55 -5.44
C SER A 83 -29.39 15.55 -4.79
N LYS A 84 -30.19 15.08 -3.83
CA LYS A 84 -31.24 15.83 -3.14
C LYS A 84 -31.01 15.90 -1.62
N GLY A 85 -29.97 15.25 -1.12
CA GLY A 85 -29.60 15.25 0.30
C GLY A 85 -29.13 16.63 0.75
N ARG A 86 -29.61 17.05 1.93
CA ARG A 86 -29.09 18.24 2.64
C ARG A 86 -27.64 18.05 3.10
N TRP A 87 -27.20 16.81 3.20
CA TRP A 87 -25.80 16.40 3.36
C TRP A 87 -25.36 15.51 2.20
N VAL A 88 -24.14 15.75 1.72
CA VAL A 88 -23.49 15.00 0.64
C VAL A 88 -22.27 14.29 1.21
N LEU A 89 -22.22 12.97 1.12
CA LEU A 89 -21.04 12.18 1.48
C LEU A 89 -20.34 11.71 0.21
N LEU A 90 -19.11 12.18 -0.03
CA LEU A 90 -18.21 11.53 -0.98
C LEU A 90 -17.52 10.37 -0.29
N LEU A 91 -17.64 9.18 -0.87
CA LEU A 91 -17.10 7.96 -0.33
C LEU A 91 -16.31 7.23 -1.41
N ASN A 92 -15.08 6.84 -1.07
CA ASN A 92 -14.28 6.04 -1.98
C ASN A 92 -14.84 4.60 -2.10
N PRO A 93 -14.74 3.96 -3.27
CA PRO A 93 -15.24 2.60 -3.49
C PRO A 93 -14.43 1.54 -2.72
N ASP A 94 -13.23 1.86 -2.23
CA ASP A 94 -12.37 0.98 -1.45
C ASP A 94 -12.45 1.27 0.06
N THR A 95 -13.66 1.53 0.55
CA THR A 95 -13.95 1.80 1.97
C THR A 95 -15.03 0.87 2.54
N ILE A 96 -15.02 0.72 3.87
CA ILE A 96 -16.07 0.05 4.63
C ILE A 96 -16.44 0.95 5.81
N ILE A 97 -17.73 1.27 5.94
CA ILE A 97 -18.26 2.07 7.05
C ILE A 97 -18.91 1.19 8.12
N GLN A 98 -18.90 1.64 9.38
CA GLN A 98 -19.71 1.01 10.44
C GLN A 98 -21.19 1.30 10.19
N GLU A 99 -22.04 0.41 10.70
CA GLU A 99 -23.49 0.45 10.54
C GLU A 99 -24.10 1.76 11.09
N ASP A 100 -23.53 2.32 12.16
CA ASP A 100 -24.01 3.57 12.76
C ASP A 100 -23.28 4.84 12.25
N THR A 101 -22.37 4.70 11.27
CA THR A 101 -21.52 5.80 10.78
C THR A 101 -22.35 6.95 10.22
N LEU A 102 -23.31 6.66 9.35
CA LEU A 102 -24.12 7.69 8.69
C LEU A 102 -24.97 8.46 9.73
N LEU A 103 -25.59 7.73 10.65
CA LEU A 103 -26.41 8.31 11.71
C LEU A 103 -25.59 9.21 12.64
N LYS A 104 -24.46 8.71 13.17
CA LYS A 104 -23.57 9.50 14.04
C LYS A 104 -23.01 10.74 13.34
N CYS A 105 -22.66 10.63 12.06
CA CYS A 105 -22.19 11.78 11.27
C CYS A 105 -23.31 12.82 11.10
N LEU A 106 -24.53 12.37 10.76
CA LEU A 106 -25.69 13.25 10.61
C LEU A 106 -26.00 14.01 11.90
N GLU A 107 -26.11 13.30 13.03
CA GLU A 107 -26.39 13.90 14.34
C GLU A 107 -25.30 14.89 14.76
N TYR A 108 -24.02 14.54 14.55
CA TYR A 108 -22.91 15.44 14.83
C TYR A 108 -22.96 16.71 13.96
N ALA A 109 -23.36 16.55 12.70
CA ALA A 109 -23.38 17.62 11.71
C ALA A 109 -24.57 18.58 11.91
N ASP A 110 -25.76 18.06 12.20
CA ASP A 110 -26.96 18.84 12.44
C ASP A 110 -26.85 19.68 13.73
N ALA A 111 -26.11 19.19 14.73
CA ALA A 111 -25.80 19.95 15.94
C ALA A 111 -24.87 21.17 15.71
N ARG A 112 -24.33 21.37 14.50
CA ARG A 112 -23.30 22.39 14.21
C ARG A 112 -23.65 23.24 12.98
N PRO A 113 -24.30 24.41 13.17
CA PRO A 113 -24.74 25.26 12.06
C PRO A 113 -23.61 25.73 11.13
N ARG A 114 -22.41 25.98 11.66
CA ARG A 114 -21.24 26.43 10.87
C ARG A 114 -20.44 25.31 10.22
N LEU A 115 -20.81 24.05 10.44
CA LEU A 115 -20.10 22.93 9.84
C LEU A 115 -20.34 22.92 8.32
N GLY A 116 -19.26 23.10 7.56
CA GLY A 116 -19.24 22.96 6.10
C GLY A 116 -18.95 21.52 5.68
N GLY A 117 -18.07 20.84 6.41
CA GLY A 117 -17.87 19.41 6.23
C GLY A 117 -17.16 18.71 7.39
N LEU A 118 -17.22 17.38 7.39
CA LEU A 118 -16.55 16.52 8.35
C LEU A 118 -15.87 15.33 7.65
N GLY A 119 -14.81 14.84 8.29
CA GLY A 119 -14.15 13.58 7.99
C GLY A 119 -14.04 12.74 9.27
N VAL A 120 -13.68 11.47 9.12
CA VAL A 120 -13.62 10.50 10.23
C VAL A 120 -12.25 9.82 10.28
N PRO A 121 -11.83 9.26 11.43
CA PRO A 121 -10.68 8.36 11.50
C PRO A 121 -10.79 7.24 10.46
N MET A 122 -9.72 7.05 9.69
CA MET A 122 -9.58 5.93 8.78
C MET A 122 -8.48 4.99 9.27
N VAL A 123 -8.68 3.69 9.06
CA VAL A 123 -7.68 2.64 9.21
C VAL A 123 -7.46 1.93 7.88
N ASP A 124 -6.26 1.40 7.63
CA ASP A 124 -6.05 0.53 6.47
C ASP A 124 -6.59 -0.89 6.71
N GLY A 125 -6.55 -1.74 5.67
CA GLY A 125 -6.95 -3.15 5.78
C GLY A 125 -6.10 -3.98 6.75
N ALA A 126 -5.08 -3.40 7.40
CA ALA A 126 -4.31 -4.01 8.47
C ALA A 126 -4.59 -3.36 9.85
N GLY A 127 -5.65 -2.56 9.97
CA GLY A 127 -6.05 -1.89 11.20
C GLY A 127 -5.20 -0.68 11.59
N ARG A 128 -4.25 -0.25 10.74
CA ARG A 128 -3.36 0.85 11.07
C ARG A 128 -4.02 2.17 10.79
N TYR A 129 -3.99 3.06 11.77
CA TYR A 129 -4.46 4.44 11.61
C TYR A 129 -3.79 5.13 10.42
N LEU A 130 -4.61 5.81 9.62
CA LEU A 130 -4.20 6.58 8.46
C LEU A 130 -4.12 8.07 8.83
N PRO A 131 -2.92 8.67 8.92
CA PRO A 131 -2.77 10.09 9.27
C PRO A 131 -3.44 11.04 8.27
N GLU A 132 -3.66 10.61 7.03
CA GLU A 132 -4.41 11.41 6.03
C GLU A 132 -5.87 11.67 6.38
N SER A 133 -6.43 10.99 7.39
CA SER A 133 -7.77 11.25 7.93
C SER A 133 -7.96 12.70 8.39
N LYS A 134 -6.87 13.41 8.66
CA LYS A 134 -6.84 14.85 8.93
C LYS A 134 -5.61 15.47 8.32
N ARG A 135 -5.79 16.59 7.63
CA ARG A 135 -4.68 17.31 7.02
C ARG A 135 -4.69 18.78 7.35
N GLY A 136 -3.49 19.34 7.41
CA GLY A 136 -3.27 20.76 7.41
C GLY A 136 -3.16 21.27 5.98
N ILE A 137 -3.35 22.58 5.81
CA ILE A 137 -3.17 23.28 4.55
C ILE A 137 -1.74 23.04 4.05
N PRO A 138 -1.54 22.65 2.79
CA PRO A 138 -0.22 22.36 2.22
C PRO A 138 0.53 23.66 1.92
N THR A 139 0.81 24.45 2.95
CA THR A 139 1.71 25.61 2.85
C THR A 139 3.10 25.15 2.38
N PRO A 140 3.93 26.05 1.79
CA PRO A 140 5.26 25.67 1.31
C PRO A 140 6.11 24.95 2.36
N SER A 141 6.03 25.37 3.63
CA SER A 141 6.74 24.73 4.75
C SER A 141 6.16 23.35 5.08
N ALA A 142 4.84 23.21 5.16
CA ALA A 142 4.18 21.92 5.41
C ALA A 142 4.49 20.91 4.29
N ALA A 143 4.46 21.34 3.04
CA ALA A 143 4.83 20.53 1.88
C ALA A 143 6.31 20.10 1.94
N PHE A 144 7.22 21.02 2.28
CA PHE A 144 8.64 20.72 2.44
C PHE A 144 8.89 19.65 3.51
N TRP A 145 8.33 19.80 4.72
CA TRP A 145 8.51 18.82 5.80
C TRP A 145 7.94 17.45 5.43
N LYS A 146 6.81 17.43 4.72
CA LYS A 146 6.17 16.20 4.27
C LYS A 146 7.00 15.48 3.21
N ILE A 147 7.52 16.20 2.22
CA ILE A 147 8.26 15.62 1.10
C ILE A 147 9.66 15.18 1.51
N SER A 148 10.37 15.99 2.30
CA SER A 148 11.69 15.64 2.85
C SER A 148 11.65 14.43 3.80
N GLY A 149 10.48 14.13 4.37
CA GLY A 149 10.32 13.08 5.38
C GLY A 149 10.67 13.54 6.80
N LEU A 150 11.17 14.78 6.98
CA LEU A 150 11.57 15.34 8.27
C LEU A 150 10.43 15.46 9.27
N TYR A 151 9.17 15.49 8.81
CA TYR A 151 8.00 15.45 9.69
C TYR A 151 7.99 14.24 10.65
N ARG A 152 8.68 13.14 10.28
CA ARG A 152 8.80 11.93 11.09
C ARG A 152 9.70 12.09 12.32
N LEU A 153 10.59 13.09 12.33
CA LEU A 153 11.50 13.35 13.44
C LEU A 153 10.79 13.91 14.66
N ALA A 154 9.65 14.60 14.46
CA ALA A 154 8.84 15.13 15.55
C ALA A 154 7.34 14.89 15.24
N PRO A 155 6.83 13.66 15.40
CA PRO A 155 5.48 13.28 14.98
C PRO A 155 4.36 14.11 15.61
N ARG A 156 4.56 14.61 16.85
CA ARG A 156 3.60 15.43 17.60
C ARG A 156 3.78 16.94 17.41
N SER A 157 4.73 17.38 16.59
CA SER A 157 4.98 18.81 16.38
C SER A 157 3.94 19.43 15.45
N ALA A 158 3.28 20.50 15.92
CA ALA A 158 2.37 21.30 15.09
C ALA A 158 3.06 21.99 13.90
N ARG A 159 4.38 22.17 13.98
CA ARG A 159 5.20 22.81 12.93
C ARG A 159 5.75 21.79 11.95
N LEU A 160 6.48 20.77 12.44
CA LEU A 160 7.15 19.80 11.57
C LEU A 160 6.16 18.82 10.95
N ASN A 161 5.11 18.44 11.69
CA ASN A 161 4.05 17.56 11.19
C ASN A 161 2.74 18.33 10.93
N ARG A 162 2.86 19.55 10.38
CA ARG A 162 1.71 20.40 10.02
C ARG A 162 0.79 19.71 9.00
N TYR A 163 1.36 19.02 8.01
CA TYR A 163 0.58 18.40 6.93
C TYR A 163 -0.40 17.34 7.43
N TYR A 164 -0.06 16.55 8.44
CA TYR A 164 -0.97 15.58 9.07
C TYR A 164 -1.53 16.05 10.41
N MET A 165 -1.37 17.35 10.71
CA MET A 165 -1.77 17.94 12.01
C MET A 165 -1.35 17.07 13.20
N GLY A 166 -0.08 16.65 13.22
CA GLY A 166 0.41 15.61 14.14
C GLY A 166 0.28 15.94 15.63
N ASN A 167 0.06 17.21 15.98
CA ASN A 167 -0.23 17.67 17.33
C ASN A 167 -1.65 17.35 17.80
N LEU A 168 -2.57 17.05 16.88
CA LEU A 168 -3.96 16.75 17.20
C LEU A 168 -4.16 15.27 17.53
N SER A 169 -5.00 14.96 18.51
CA SER A 169 -5.32 13.56 18.87
C SER A 169 -6.09 12.86 17.75
N LYS A 170 -5.85 11.57 17.55
CA LYS A 170 -6.61 10.74 16.59
C LYS A 170 -7.96 10.30 17.15
N ASP A 171 -8.14 10.40 18.47
CA ASP A 171 -9.29 9.86 19.21
C ASP A 171 -10.24 10.98 19.69
N GLU A 172 -9.97 12.23 19.32
CA GLU A 172 -10.78 13.39 19.74
C GLU A 172 -11.39 14.10 18.53
N SER A 173 -12.65 14.50 18.68
CA SER A 173 -13.34 15.30 17.67
C SER A 173 -12.91 16.76 17.77
N GLN A 174 -12.48 17.36 16.66
CA GLN A 174 -11.92 18.71 16.67
C GLN A 174 -11.96 19.36 15.28
N PRO A 175 -11.91 20.69 15.18
CA PRO A 175 -11.73 21.38 13.90
C PRO A 175 -10.41 20.99 13.23
N ILE A 176 -10.45 20.80 11.93
CA ILE A 176 -9.28 20.55 11.07
C ILE A 176 -9.33 21.47 9.86
N GLU A 177 -8.24 21.52 9.10
CA GLU A 177 -8.20 22.41 7.93
C GLU A 177 -8.69 21.69 6.67
N ILE A 178 -8.21 20.46 6.44
CA ILE A 178 -8.44 19.73 5.19
C ILE A 178 -9.01 18.34 5.47
N LEU A 179 -10.15 18.03 4.83
CA LEU A 179 -10.81 16.73 4.82
C LEU A 179 -10.12 15.77 3.83
N SER A 180 -10.39 14.46 3.94
CA SER A 180 -9.91 13.45 3.00
C SER A 180 -11.01 13.13 1.99
N GLY A 181 -10.71 13.14 0.69
CA GLY A 181 -11.69 12.73 -0.34
C GLY A 181 -12.21 11.29 -0.20
N ALA A 182 -11.52 10.44 0.56
CA ALA A 182 -11.97 9.07 0.84
C ALA A 182 -13.24 8.98 1.70
N PHE A 183 -13.47 9.98 2.56
CA PHE A 183 -14.70 10.17 3.32
C PHE A 183 -14.85 11.66 3.59
N MET A 184 -15.69 12.31 2.79
CA MET A 184 -15.89 13.76 2.84
C MET A 184 -17.39 14.06 2.91
N TRP A 185 -17.87 14.29 4.12
CA TRP A 185 -19.27 14.62 4.39
C TRP A 185 -19.44 16.14 4.41
N MET A 186 -20.34 16.68 3.61
CA MET A 186 -20.43 18.11 3.33
C MET A 186 -21.87 18.61 3.31
N ARG A 187 -22.06 19.85 3.75
CA ARG A 187 -23.37 20.51 3.74
C ARG A 187 -23.70 20.95 2.31
N ALA A 188 -24.85 20.52 1.78
CA ALA A 188 -25.27 20.88 0.42
C ALA A 188 -25.34 22.40 0.21
N SER A 189 -25.94 23.13 1.14
CA SER A 189 -26.01 24.59 1.08
C SER A 189 -24.64 25.29 1.10
N ALA A 190 -23.63 24.68 1.72
CA ALA A 190 -22.27 25.21 1.68
C ALA A 190 -21.63 24.99 0.31
N LEU A 191 -21.91 23.86 -0.35
CA LEU A 191 -21.48 23.59 -1.73
C LEU A 191 -22.14 24.56 -2.72
N ASP A 192 -23.39 24.94 -2.51
CA ASP A 192 -24.08 25.95 -3.33
C ASP A 192 -23.40 27.32 -3.24
N GLU A 193 -22.87 27.68 -2.06
CA GLU A 193 -22.19 28.96 -1.83
C GLU A 193 -20.73 28.96 -2.33
N VAL A 194 -19.94 27.94 -1.97
CA VAL A 194 -18.50 27.91 -2.26
C VAL A 194 -18.14 27.23 -3.58
N GLY A 195 -19.12 26.60 -4.23
CA GLY A 195 -18.98 25.81 -5.45
C GLY A 195 -18.59 24.34 -5.20
N LEU A 196 -18.79 23.50 -6.23
CA LEU A 196 -18.48 22.07 -6.19
C LEU A 196 -16.97 21.79 -6.28
N LEU A 197 -16.55 20.54 -6.52
CA LEU A 197 -15.13 20.20 -6.75
C LEU A 197 -14.64 20.90 -8.02
N ASP A 198 -13.41 21.43 -8.01
CA ASP A 198 -12.83 22.05 -9.20
C ASP A 198 -12.44 20.96 -10.22
N GLU A 199 -13.11 21.00 -11.37
CA GLU A 199 -12.96 20.00 -12.44
C GLU A 199 -11.61 20.09 -13.19
N GLN A 200 -10.77 21.08 -12.88
CA GLN A 200 -9.37 21.10 -13.33
C GLN A 200 -8.54 19.99 -12.66
N TYR A 201 -8.94 19.56 -11.47
CA TYR A 201 -8.34 18.41 -10.80
C TYR A 201 -8.95 17.13 -11.36
N PHE A 202 -8.15 16.33 -12.05
CA PHE A 202 -8.56 14.97 -12.43
C PHE A 202 -8.65 14.05 -11.20
N MET A 203 -7.65 14.12 -10.32
CA MET A 203 -7.57 13.36 -9.07
C MET A 203 -6.45 13.96 -8.22
N TYR A 204 -6.59 13.84 -6.90
CA TYR A 204 -5.73 14.44 -5.88
C TYR A 204 -5.82 15.97 -5.87
N GLY A 205 -6.03 16.55 -4.69
CA GLY A 205 -6.01 18.01 -4.49
C GLY A 205 -7.36 18.70 -4.60
N GLU A 206 -8.37 18.07 -5.22
CA GLU A 206 -9.75 18.55 -5.21
C GLU A 206 -10.35 18.62 -3.81
N ASP A 207 -9.99 17.65 -2.96
CA ASP A 207 -10.39 17.60 -1.55
C ASP A 207 -9.73 18.72 -0.73
N ILE A 208 -8.46 19.03 -1.02
CA ILE A 208 -7.71 20.15 -0.44
C ILE A 208 -8.35 21.48 -0.87
N ASP A 209 -8.63 21.63 -2.17
CA ASP A 209 -9.23 22.83 -2.76
C ASP A 209 -10.61 23.14 -2.16
N LEU A 210 -11.51 22.15 -2.15
CA LEU A 210 -12.86 22.32 -1.62
C LEU A 210 -12.85 22.55 -0.10
N SER A 211 -12.02 21.82 0.66
CA SER A 211 -11.87 22.07 2.10
C SER A 211 -11.42 23.50 2.40
N TRP A 212 -10.47 24.02 1.61
CA TRP A 212 -10.01 25.39 1.74
C TRP A 212 -11.09 26.41 1.36
N ARG A 213 -11.85 26.16 0.29
CA ARG A 213 -12.97 27.03 -0.11
C ARG A 213 -14.09 27.05 0.92
N LEU A 214 -14.43 25.93 1.54
CA LEU A 214 -15.37 25.89 2.68
C LEU A 214 -14.91 26.83 3.81
N MET A 215 -13.63 26.74 4.21
CA MET A 215 -13.07 27.64 5.23
C MET A 215 -13.10 29.12 4.81
N LYS A 216 -12.85 29.42 3.53
CA LYS A 216 -12.92 30.79 3.00
C LYS A 216 -14.35 31.32 2.91
N GLY A 217 -15.33 30.45 2.71
CA GLY A 217 -16.76 30.76 2.82
C GLY A 217 -17.26 30.92 4.26
N GLY A 218 -16.39 30.86 5.27
CA GLY A 218 -16.78 31.04 6.68
C GLY A 218 -17.30 29.77 7.36
N TYR A 219 -17.19 28.61 6.70
CA TYR A 219 -17.56 27.33 7.28
C TYR A 219 -16.39 26.65 8.02
N GLU A 220 -16.71 25.70 8.88
CA GLU A 220 -15.75 24.90 9.64
C GLU A 220 -15.66 23.48 9.08
N ASN A 221 -14.43 22.94 8.99
CA ASN A 221 -14.18 21.53 8.69
C ASN A 221 -13.85 20.79 9.99
N HIS A 222 -14.45 19.63 10.23
CA HIS A 222 -14.21 18.86 11.46
C HIS A 222 -13.64 17.47 11.19
N TYR A 223 -12.79 17.02 12.10
CA TYR A 223 -12.50 15.61 12.30
C TYR A 223 -13.42 15.09 13.39
N PHE A 224 -14.27 14.12 13.07
CA PHE A 224 -15.21 13.51 13.99
C PHE A 224 -14.73 12.11 14.39
N ALA A 225 -14.35 11.94 15.65
CA ALA A 225 -13.78 10.70 16.18
C ALA A 225 -14.83 9.72 16.74
N GLY A 226 -16.12 10.02 16.65
CA GLY A 226 -17.20 9.16 17.18
C GLY A 226 -17.51 7.92 16.34
N THR A 227 -16.92 7.81 15.16
CA THR A 227 -16.94 6.64 14.29
C THR A 227 -15.60 6.54 13.54
N SER A 228 -15.39 5.44 12.81
CA SER A 228 -14.21 5.22 11.96
C SER A 228 -14.56 4.31 10.79
N ILE A 229 -13.73 4.35 9.74
CA ILE A 229 -13.91 3.53 8.53
C ILE A 229 -12.64 2.76 8.19
N VAL A 230 -12.79 1.66 7.45
CA VAL A 230 -11.66 1.05 6.73
C VAL A 230 -11.50 1.76 5.40
N HIS A 231 -10.28 2.02 4.98
CA HIS A 231 -9.93 2.45 3.64
C HIS A 231 -8.73 1.64 3.15
N TYR A 232 -8.95 0.76 2.18
CA TYR A 232 -7.97 -0.23 1.71
C TYR A 232 -6.75 0.37 0.98
N LYS A 233 -6.71 1.69 0.78
CA LYS A 233 -5.54 2.52 0.45
C LYS A 233 -4.52 1.91 -0.52
N GLY A 234 -4.60 2.32 -1.79
CA GLY A 234 -3.55 2.10 -2.80
C GLY A 234 -3.87 1.01 -3.81
N GLU A 235 -5.03 0.37 -3.68
CA GLU A 235 -5.52 -0.66 -4.59
C GLU A 235 -6.18 -0.06 -5.83
N SER A 236 -6.96 1.01 -5.67
CA SER A 236 -7.54 1.80 -6.78
C SER A 236 -6.49 2.65 -7.53
N THR A 237 -5.30 2.85 -6.96
CA THR A 237 -4.20 3.54 -7.65
C THR A 237 -2.84 3.01 -7.20
N LYS A 238 -2.14 2.31 -8.12
CA LYS A 238 -0.77 1.78 -7.92
C LYS A 238 0.19 2.92 -7.53
N LYS A 239 0.38 3.11 -6.21
CA LYS A 239 1.28 4.11 -5.63
C LYS A 239 2.71 3.81 -6.08
N GLY A 240 3.28 4.71 -6.87
CA GLY A 240 4.66 4.59 -7.37
C GLY A 240 4.79 4.55 -8.88
N SER A 241 3.68 4.46 -9.62
CA SER A 241 3.72 4.75 -11.06
C SER A 241 4.14 6.21 -11.29
N LEU A 242 4.93 6.46 -12.33
CA LEU A 242 5.30 7.82 -12.74
C LEU A 242 4.04 8.69 -12.96
N ASN A 243 2.95 8.07 -13.42
CA ASN A 243 1.68 8.76 -13.63
C ASN A 243 1.05 9.29 -12.33
N TYR A 244 1.02 8.49 -11.25
CA TYR A 244 0.55 8.94 -9.92
C TYR A 244 1.31 10.20 -9.47
N VAL A 245 2.63 10.14 -9.61
CA VAL A 245 3.53 11.22 -9.21
C VAL A 245 3.22 12.49 -10.01
N LEU A 246 3.07 12.37 -11.34
CA LEU A 246 2.73 13.49 -12.23
C LEU A 246 1.36 14.11 -11.91
N VAL A 247 0.32 13.29 -11.72
CA VAL A 247 -1.05 13.77 -11.40
C VAL A 247 -1.05 14.52 -10.07
N PHE A 248 -0.44 13.97 -9.03
CA PHE A 248 -0.32 14.63 -7.72
C PHE A 248 0.43 15.96 -7.80
N TYR A 249 1.51 16.03 -8.58
CA TYR A 249 2.25 17.29 -8.75
C TYR A 249 1.48 18.33 -9.55
N ARG A 250 0.77 17.90 -10.61
CA ARG A 250 -0.11 18.80 -11.38
C ARG A 250 -1.18 19.40 -10.48
N ALA A 251 -1.80 18.59 -9.63
CA ALA A 251 -2.76 19.06 -8.63
C ALA A 251 -2.16 20.13 -7.71
N MET A 252 -0.97 19.89 -7.15
CA MET A 252 -0.32 20.89 -6.28
C MET A 252 0.06 22.17 -7.01
N GLN A 253 0.35 22.11 -8.32
CA GLN A 253 0.56 23.29 -9.15
C GLN A 253 -0.72 24.07 -9.40
N ILE A 254 -1.85 23.40 -9.66
CA ILE A 254 -3.17 24.02 -9.78
C ILE A 254 -3.50 24.74 -8.46
N PHE A 255 -3.44 24.02 -7.33
CA PHE A 255 -3.70 24.57 -6.00
C PHE A 255 -2.83 25.80 -5.70
N ALA A 256 -1.52 25.71 -6.01
CA ALA A 256 -0.60 26.82 -5.80
C ALA A 256 -0.94 28.06 -6.64
N ARG A 257 -1.33 27.87 -7.91
CA ARG A 257 -1.70 28.98 -8.79
C ARG A 257 -3.02 29.63 -8.38
N THR A 258 -4.00 28.83 -7.95
CA THR A 258 -5.32 29.30 -7.56
C THR A 258 -5.31 30.03 -6.22
N HIS A 259 -4.58 29.50 -5.22
CA HIS A 259 -4.70 29.99 -3.82
C HIS A 259 -3.49 30.77 -3.31
N PHE A 260 -2.33 30.71 -3.97
CA PHE A 260 -1.14 31.46 -3.56
C PHE A 260 -0.66 32.39 -4.68
N SER A 261 -0.97 33.69 -4.57
CA SER A 261 -0.43 34.72 -5.46
C SER A 261 0.94 35.24 -5.01
N GLY A 262 1.74 35.75 -5.96
CA GLY A 262 2.99 36.47 -5.66
C GLY A 262 4.16 35.59 -5.20
N ARG A 263 4.85 35.99 -4.12
CA ARG A 263 6.06 35.31 -3.63
C ARG A 263 5.78 33.90 -3.07
N GLY A 264 4.61 33.69 -2.45
CA GLY A 264 4.21 32.41 -1.89
C GLY A 264 3.97 31.32 -2.95
N GLY A 265 3.29 31.67 -4.04
CA GLY A 265 3.06 30.75 -5.16
C GLY A 265 4.36 30.33 -5.85
N ARG A 266 5.29 31.28 -6.06
CA ARG A 266 6.63 30.97 -6.59
C ARG A 266 7.40 30.03 -5.66
N ALA A 267 7.39 30.29 -4.36
CA ALA A 267 8.05 29.41 -3.39
C ALA A 267 7.47 27.98 -3.40
N MET A 268 6.14 27.86 -3.49
CA MET A 268 5.48 26.55 -3.60
C MET A 268 5.89 25.80 -4.87
N GLN A 269 5.94 26.49 -6.01
CA GLN A 269 6.40 25.91 -7.28
C GLN A 269 7.86 25.42 -7.20
N TRP A 270 8.75 26.21 -6.60
CA TRP A 270 10.14 25.82 -6.37
C TRP A 270 10.26 24.58 -5.46
N VAL A 271 9.50 24.53 -4.36
CA VAL A 271 9.49 23.36 -3.46
C VAL A 271 8.99 22.11 -4.18
N ILE A 272 7.94 22.24 -5.01
CA ILE A 272 7.41 21.13 -5.81
C ILE A 272 8.45 20.64 -6.83
N GLN A 273 9.12 21.55 -7.55
CA GLN A 273 10.16 21.17 -8.52
C GLN A 273 11.35 20.49 -7.84
N LEU A 274 11.86 21.07 -6.75
CA LEU A 274 12.94 20.47 -5.98
C LEU A 274 12.58 19.07 -5.48
N ALA A 275 11.34 18.90 -5.00
CA ALA A 275 10.80 17.62 -4.58
C ALA A 275 10.79 16.56 -5.69
N ILE A 276 10.39 16.94 -6.91
CA ILE A 276 10.41 16.07 -8.09
C ILE A 276 11.84 15.62 -8.37
N TYR A 277 12.78 16.56 -8.48
CA TYR A 277 14.17 16.26 -8.81
C TYR A 277 14.83 15.40 -7.73
N LEU A 278 14.57 15.69 -6.45
CA LEU A 278 15.11 14.90 -5.34
C LEU A 278 14.55 13.47 -5.34
N ARG A 279 13.24 13.29 -5.54
CA ARG A 279 12.64 11.94 -5.65
C ARG A 279 13.18 11.18 -6.86
N ALA A 280 13.32 11.84 -8.01
CA ALA A 280 13.86 11.22 -9.21
C ALA A 280 15.32 10.81 -8.99
N ALA A 281 16.14 11.69 -8.41
CA ALA A 281 17.54 11.40 -8.07
C ALA A 281 17.65 10.24 -7.08
N LEU A 282 16.85 10.21 -6.01
CA LEU A 282 16.82 9.11 -5.04
C LEU A 282 16.34 7.80 -5.66
N ALA A 283 15.36 7.82 -6.55
CA ALA A 283 14.88 6.63 -7.25
C ALA A 283 15.94 6.06 -8.20
N ILE A 284 16.63 6.94 -8.95
CA ILE A 284 17.77 6.56 -9.81
C ILE A 284 18.91 6.01 -8.95
N ALA A 285 19.31 6.73 -7.89
CA ALA A 285 20.35 6.30 -6.97
C ALA A 285 20.03 4.94 -6.34
N SER A 286 18.78 4.72 -5.91
CA SER A 286 18.33 3.44 -5.37
C SER A 286 18.38 2.32 -6.42
N ARG A 287 17.95 2.59 -7.66
CA ARG A 287 18.00 1.61 -8.75
C ARG A 287 19.44 1.25 -9.12
N VAL A 288 20.31 2.25 -9.23
CA VAL A 288 21.75 2.07 -9.47
C VAL A 288 22.37 1.28 -8.33
N SER A 289 22.13 1.70 -7.09
CA SER A 289 22.61 1.00 -5.89
C SER A 289 22.19 -0.47 -5.87
N LYS A 290 20.89 -0.77 -6.09
CA LYS A 290 20.40 -2.16 -6.17
C LYS A 290 21.04 -2.96 -7.32
N SER A 291 21.30 -2.32 -8.46
CA SER A 291 21.91 -2.98 -9.62
C SER A 291 23.42 -3.20 -9.51
N VAL A 292 24.10 -2.46 -8.64
CA VAL A 292 25.57 -2.47 -8.51
C VAL A 292 26.03 -3.13 -7.21
N ALA A 293 25.25 -3.05 -6.12
CA ALA A 293 25.67 -3.51 -4.80
C ALA A 293 26.05 -5.01 -4.80
N LEU A 294 25.18 -5.88 -5.32
CA LEU A 294 25.44 -7.32 -5.35
C LEU A 294 26.65 -7.68 -6.24
N PRO A 295 26.76 -7.22 -7.51
CA PRO A 295 27.96 -7.42 -8.31
C PRO A 295 29.25 -6.88 -7.66
N ALA A 296 29.19 -5.74 -6.97
CA ALA A 296 30.36 -5.15 -6.33
C ALA A 296 30.88 -6.00 -5.15
N VAL A 297 29.97 -6.55 -4.34
CA VAL A 297 30.32 -7.47 -3.25
C VAL A 297 30.91 -8.76 -3.79
N GLU A 298 30.27 -9.37 -4.80
CA GLU A 298 30.78 -10.58 -5.46
C GLU A 298 32.16 -10.33 -6.09
N TRP A 299 32.39 -9.15 -6.67
CA TRP A 299 33.68 -8.75 -7.24
C TRP A 299 34.76 -8.61 -6.19
N LEU A 300 34.49 -7.89 -5.09
CA LEU A 300 35.46 -7.67 -4.03
C LEU A 300 35.91 -9.00 -3.41
N LEU A 301 34.97 -9.91 -3.14
CA LEU A 301 35.26 -11.22 -2.56
C LEU A 301 35.99 -12.15 -3.54
N SER A 302 35.60 -12.12 -4.81
CA SER A 302 36.29 -12.86 -5.86
C SER A 302 37.73 -12.38 -6.00
N TRP A 303 37.95 -11.06 -6.04
CA TRP A 303 39.28 -10.46 -6.11
C TRP A 303 40.15 -10.85 -4.90
N ALA A 304 39.63 -10.69 -3.69
CA ALA A 304 40.33 -11.07 -2.47
C ALA A 304 40.73 -12.56 -2.46
N GLY A 305 39.82 -13.45 -2.89
CA GLY A 305 40.10 -14.89 -2.96
C GLY A 305 41.13 -15.25 -4.04
N LEU A 306 41.14 -14.55 -5.19
CA LEU A 306 42.16 -14.74 -6.22
C LEU A 306 43.55 -14.28 -5.74
N VAL A 307 43.62 -13.14 -5.04
CA VAL A 307 44.87 -12.64 -4.42
C VAL A 307 45.38 -13.64 -3.39
N PHE A 308 44.50 -14.13 -2.50
CA PHE A 308 44.85 -15.12 -1.51
C PHE A 308 45.37 -16.42 -2.15
N PHE A 309 44.65 -16.93 -3.16
CA PHE A 309 45.10 -18.11 -3.89
C PHE A 309 46.48 -17.91 -4.51
N LEU A 310 46.71 -16.77 -5.17
CA LEU A 310 48.00 -16.49 -5.80
C LEU A 310 49.14 -16.44 -4.78
N GLN A 311 48.91 -15.86 -3.61
CA GLN A 311 49.87 -15.85 -2.51
C GLN A 311 50.22 -17.26 -2.02
N GLN A 312 49.21 -18.11 -1.79
CA GLN A 312 49.43 -19.49 -1.32
C GLN A 312 50.08 -20.37 -2.40
N TYR A 313 49.64 -20.23 -3.65
CA TYR A 313 50.21 -20.96 -4.77
C TYR A 313 51.67 -20.55 -5.04
N GLY A 314 51.99 -19.26 -4.90
CA GLY A 314 53.37 -18.77 -4.97
C GLY A 314 54.25 -19.32 -3.86
N ALA A 315 53.75 -19.36 -2.63
CA ALA A 315 54.47 -19.97 -1.51
C ALA A 315 54.74 -21.47 -1.75
N TRP A 316 53.75 -22.20 -2.28
CA TRP A 316 53.85 -23.64 -2.55
C TRP A 316 54.80 -23.97 -3.71
N GLN A 317 54.78 -23.18 -4.78
CA GLN A 317 55.62 -23.38 -5.97
C GLN A 317 56.94 -22.60 -5.90
N HIS A 318 57.21 -21.92 -4.79
CA HIS A 318 58.35 -21.01 -4.61
C HIS A 318 58.46 -19.91 -5.69
N ILE A 319 57.31 -19.43 -6.18
CA ILE A 319 57.22 -18.34 -7.17
C ILE A 319 57.05 -17.00 -6.44
N ARG A 320 57.88 -16.02 -6.78
CA ARG A 320 57.73 -14.63 -6.32
C ARG A 320 56.98 -13.83 -7.38
N TYR A 321 55.76 -13.43 -7.07
CA TYR A 321 54.97 -12.57 -7.93
C TYR A 321 55.35 -11.10 -7.73
N ASP A 322 55.39 -10.34 -8.83
CA ASP A 322 55.40 -8.89 -8.79
C ASP A 322 53.98 -8.41 -8.43
N TRP A 323 53.81 -7.95 -7.19
CA TRP A 323 52.51 -7.56 -6.67
C TRP A 323 52.00 -6.23 -7.21
N ASP A 324 52.89 -5.35 -7.69
CA ASP A 324 52.50 -4.11 -8.35
C ASP A 324 51.72 -4.39 -9.63
N MET A 325 51.99 -5.55 -10.26
CA MET A 325 51.29 -6.01 -11.44
C MET A 325 50.19 -7.04 -11.15
N ALA A 326 50.44 -7.99 -10.25
CA ALA A 326 49.51 -9.09 -9.97
C ALA A 326 48.23 -8.61 -9.25
N LEU A 327 48.34 -7.64 -8.35
CA LEU A 327 47.20 -7.10 -7.62
C LEU A 327 46.14 -6.47 -8.54
N PRO A 328 46.47 -5.50 -9.44
CA PRO A 328 45.49 -4.97 -10.38
C PRO A 328 45.02 -6.02 -11.41
N ALA A 329 45.89 -6.93 -11.85
CA ALA A 329 45.52 -7.97 -12.82
C ALA A 329 44.47 -8.95 -12.27
N THR A 330 44.63 -9.42 -11.02
CA THR A 330 43.63 -10.29 -10.38
C THR A 330 42.27 -9.61 -10.22
N GLY A 331 42.24 -8.30 -9.95
CA GLY A 331 41.02 -7.51 -9.89
C GLY A 331 40.33 -7.39 -11.26
N ALA A 332 41.12 -7.19 -12.32
CA ALA A 332 40.65 -7.22 -13.70
C ALA A 332 40.07 -8.60 -14.07
N TYR A 333 40.70 -9.71 -13.66
CA TYR A 333 40.20 -11.05 -13.95
C TYR A 333 38.85 -11.32 -13.29
N ALA A 334 38.71 -10.99 -12.00
CA ALA A 334 37.43 -11.06 -11.29
C ALA A 334 36.35 -10.21 -11.99
N PHE A 335 36.72 -9.02 -12.46
CA PHE A 335 35.79 -8.14 -13.18
C PHE A 335 35.30 -8.76 -14.49
N VAL A 336 36.19 -9.34 -15.30
CA VAL A 336 35.82 -9.96 -16.59
C VAL A 336 34.82 -11.10 -16.39
N TRP A 337 35.03 -11.98 -15.40
CA TRP A 337 34.07 -13.05 -15.10
C TRP A 337 32.70 -12.48 -14.71
N LEU A 338 32.64 -11.51 -13.80
CA LEU A 338 31.35 -10.97 -13.33
C LEU A 338 30.67 -10.09 -14.38
N ALA A 339 31.42 -9.39 -15.22
CA ALA A 339 30.89 -8.67 -16.37
C ALA A 339 30.26 -9.65 -17.38
N ALA A 340 30.91 -10.77 -17.66
CA ALA A 340 30.35 -11.81 -18.52
C ALA A 340 29.08 -12.44 -17.91
N VAL A 341 29.06 -12.72 -16.60
CA VAL A 341 27.85 -13.17 -15.88
C VAL A 341 26.73 -12.14 -15.99
N LYS A 342 27.03 -10.84 -15.88
CA LYS A 342 26.05 -9.76 -16.03
C LYS A 342 25.49 -9.68 -17.44
N LEU A 343 26.32 -9.78 -18.47
CA LEU A 343 25.89 -9.76 -19.87
C LEU A 343 25.01 -10.96 -20.24
N GLN A 344 25.17 -12.09 -19.54
CA GLN A 344 24.31 -13.27 -19.71
C GLN A 344 23.00 -13.21 -18.92
N GLY A 345 22.72 -12.12 -18.20
CA GLY A 345 21.53 -11.99 -17.36
C GLY A 345 21.64 -12.74 -16.02
N GLY A 346 22.86 -13.06 -15.57
CA GLY A 346 23.09 -13.78 -14.31
C GLY A 346 22.71 -13.01 -13.04
N TYR A 347 22.41 -11.71 -13.16
CA TYR A 347 21.90 -10.86 -12.09
C TYR A 347 20.41 -10.51 -12.23
N ASP A 348 19.75 -10.95 -13.31
CA ASP A 348 18.31 -10.76 -13.46
C ASP A 348 17.58 -11.70 -12.50
N GLN A 349 16.52 -11.19 -11.83
CA GLN A 349 15.71 -11.99 -10.92
C GLN A 349 14.55 -12.67 -11.68
N PRO A 350 14.23 -13.94 -11.40
CA PRO A 350 14.93 -14.86 -10.48
C PRO A 350 16.29 -15.29 -11.02
N TRP A 351 17.28 -15.43 -10.13
CA TRP A 351 18.66 -15.72 -10.53
C TRP A 351 18.78 -17.05 -11.28
N ARG A 352 19.33 -16.98 -12.50
CA ARG A 352 19.47 -18.14 -13.39
C ARG A 352 20.87 -18.72 -13.30
N TRP A 353 21.02 -19.90 -12.69
CA TRP A 353 22.30 -20.60 -12.61
C TRP A 353 22.91 -20.93 -13.98
N ASN A 354 22.07 -21.20 -14.99
CA ASN A 354 22.53 -21.40 -16.36
C ASN A 354 23.19 -20.15 -16.95
N ALA A 355 22.73 -18.95 -16.60
CA ALA A 355 23.33 -17.69 -17.04
C ALA A 355 24.67 -17.44 -16.32
N VAL A 356 24.76 -17.77 -15.04
CA VAL A 356 26.03 -17.73 -14.29
C VAL A 356 27.05 -18.68 -14.91
N ALA A 357 26.68 -19.94 -15.15
CA ALA A 357 27.57 -20.93 -15.76
C ALA A 357 28.07 -20.48 -17.15
N LYS A 358 27.17 -20.00 -18.02
CA LYS A 358 27.53 -19.44 -19.33
C LYS A 358 28.48 -18.25 -19.19
N GLY A 359 28.20 -17.33 -18.28
CA GLY A 359 29.03 -16.16 -18.02
C GLY A 359 30.45 -16.54 -17.56
N ILE A 360 30.57 -17.56 -16.71
CA ILE A 360 31.87 -18.05 -16.24
C ILE A 360 32.66 -18.71 -17.37
N VAL A 361 32.02 -19.52 -18.20
CA VAL A 361 32.67 -20.13 -19.38
C VAL A 361 33.15 -19.04 -20.35
N ILE A 362 32.28 -18.10 -20.71
CA ILE A 362 32.61 -16.99 -21.62
C ILE A 362 33.74 -16.14 -21.04
N GLY A 363 33.65 -15.76 -19.76
CA GLY A 363 34.70 -14.99 -19.08
C GLY A 363 36.04 -15.72 -19.06
N THR A 364 36.04 -17.04 -18.84
CA THR A 364 37.26 -17.86 -18.89
C THR A 364 37.87 -17.90 -20.29
N ILE A 365 37.05 -18.05 -21.34
CA ILE A 365 37.52 -18.01 -22.73
C ILE A 365 38.15 -16.65 -23.06
N VAL A 366 37.47 -15.55 -22.70
CA VAL A 366 37.95 -14.18 -22.93
C VAL A 366 39.28 -13.96 -22.19
N LEU A 367 39.38 -14.38 -20.93
CA LEU A 367 40.60 -14.26 -20.15
C LEU A 367 41.76 -15.07 -20.74
N LEU A 368 41.54 -16.32 -21.13
CA LEU A 368 42.57 -17.16 -21.76
C LEU A 368 43.03 -16.59 -23.10
N ALA A 369 42.11 -16.12 -23.94
CA ALA A 369 42.43 -15.48 -25.22
C ALA A 369 43.25 -14.21 -25.02
N THR A 370 42.81 -13.33 -24.11
CA THR A 370 43.51 -12.07 -23.81
C THR A 370 44.89 -12.35 -23.21
N TYR A 371 44.97 -13.28 -22.25
CA TYR A 371 46.22 -13.68 -21.61
C TYR A 371 47.21 -14.31 -22.60
N GLY A 372 46.73 -15.05 -23.60
CA GLY A 372 47.56 -15.60 -24.66
C GLY A 372 48.23 -14.54 -25.54
N LEU A 373 47.58 -13.38 -25.71
CA LEU A 373 48.06 -12.25 -26.51
C LEU A 373 48.97 -11.29 -25.73
N LEU A 374 49.05 -11.41 -24.40
CA LEU A 374 49.90 -10.55 -23.58
C LEU A 374 51.40 -10.91 -23.76
N PRO A 375 52.30 -9.90 -23.72
CA PRO A 375 53.75 -10.09 -23.60
C PRO A 375 54.10 -11.03 -22.44
N GLU A 376 55.21 -11.75 -22.57
CA GLU A 376 55.63 -12.74 -21.57
C GLU A 376 55.84 -12.16 -20.17
N SER A 377 56.34 -10.92 -20.08
CA SER A 377 56.50 -10.19 -18.83
C SER A 377 55.18 -9.94 -18.08
N LEU A 378 54.05 -9.95 -18.79
CA LEU A 378 52.73 -9.70 -18.22
C LEU A 378 51.96 -10.99 -17.87
N ARG A 379 52.53 -12.15 -18.18
CA ARG A 379 51.90 -13.47 -17.99
C ARG A 379 52.46 -14.17 -16.74
N PHE A 380 51.85 -13.92 -15.59
CA PHE A 380 52.36 -14.40 -14.30
C PHE A 380 51.81 -15.75 -13.82
N SER A 381 50.58 -16.15 -14.15
CA SER A 381 50.05 -17.47 -13.76
C SER A 381 48.84 -17.90 -14.59
N ARG A 382 48.89 -19.10 -15.18
CA ARG A 382 47.71 -19.73 -15.82
C ARG A 382 46.83 -20.47 -14.79
N ALA A 383 47.41 -20.88 -13.66
CA ALA A 383 46.70 -21.61 -12.60
C ALA A 383 45.53 -20.80 -12.02
N ILE A 384 45.64 -19.46 -12.05
CA ILE A 384 44.59 -18.55 -11.59
C ILE A 384 43.29 -18.67 -12.40
N PHE A 385 43.35 -19.02 -13.69
CA PHE A 385 42.16 -19.19 -14.52
C PHE A 385 41.40 -20.47 -14.17
N LEU A 386 42.13 -21.57 -13.92
CA LEU A 386 41.53 -22.82 -13.48
C LEU A 386 40.90 -22.67 -12.10
N PHE A 387 41.63 -22.06 -11.15
CA PHE A 387 41.10 -21.80 -9.81
C PHE A 387 39.90 -20.85 -9.87
N GLY A 388 40.02 -19.72 -10.56
CA GLY A 388 38.96 -18.71 -10.64
C GLY A 388 37.69 -19.23 -11.32
N ALA A 389 37.81 -20.07 -12.36
CA ALA A 389 36.65 -20.70 -13.01
C ALA A 389 35.83 -21.59 -12.06
N GLY A 390 36.46 -22.16 -11.01
CA GLY A 390 35.76 -22.91 -9.95
C GLY A 390 35.37 -22.06 -8.74
N PHE A 391 36.23 -21.12 -8.33
CA PHE A 391 36.07 -20.32 -7.12
C PHE A 391 35.04 -19.20 -7.26
N VAL A 392 35.05 -18.46 -8.37
CA VAL A 392 34.12 -17.33 -8.60
C VAL A 392 32.65 -17.77 -8.56
N PRO A 393 32.22 -18.89 -9.21
CA PRO A 393 30.87 -19.43 -9.01
C PRO A 393 30.55 -19.75 -7.55
N GLY A 394 31.52 -20.25 -6.78
CA GLY A 394 31.37 -20.54 -5.35
C GLY A 394 31.14 -19.28 -4.52
N VAL A 395 31.85 -18.20 -4.81
CA VAL A 395 31.62 -16.88 -4.20
C VAL A 395 30.23 -16.36 -4.53
N ILE A 396 29.82 -16.42 -5.80
CA ILE A 396 28.49 -16.03 -6.26
C ILE A 396 27.41 -16.82 -5.48
N ALA A 397 27.57 -18.14 -5.34
CA ALA A 397 26.65 -18.98 -4.56
C ALA A 397 26.61 -18.63 -3.07
N GLY A 398 27.78 -18.45 -2.43
CA GLY A 398 27.86 -18.10 -1.01
C GLY A 398 27.23 -16.74 -0.71
N VAL A 399 27.58 -15.71 -1.49
CA VAL A 399 27.01 -14.35 -1.34
C VAL A 399 25.50 -14.38 -1.53
N ARG A 400 25.02 -15.08 -2.55
CA ARG A 400 23.58 -15.20 -2.84
C ARG A 400 22.83 -15.96 -1.76
N ALA A 401 23.40 -17.03 -1.21
CA ALA A 401 22.81 -17.77 -0.09
C ALA A 401 22.70 -16.92 1.19
N ILE A 402 23.72 -16.11 1.47
CA ILE A 402 23.71 -15.12 2.57
C ILE A 402 22.67 -14.03 2.26
N PHE A 403 22.62 -13.52 1.04
CA PHE A 403 21.66 -12.49 0.65
C PHE A 403 20.22 -13.00 0.71
N THR A 404 19.95 -14.27 0.41
CA THR A 404 18.62 -14.87 0.63
C THR A 404 18.32 -15.07 2.12
N ARG A 405 19.33 -15.35 2.95
CA ARG A 405 19.15 -15.58 4.39
C ARG A 405 19.00 -14.29 5.20
N PHE A 406 19.62 -13.20 4.79
CA PHE A 406 19.66 -11.91 5.51
C PHE A 406 19.00 -10.75 4.76
N GLY A 407 18.86 -10.83 3.43
CA GLY A 407 18.34 -9.77 2.57
C GLY A 407 16.82 -9.76 2.37
N GLY A 408 16.08 -10.65 3.05
CA GLY A 408 14.64 -10.52 3.24
C GLY A 408 13.83 -10.35 1.95
N SER A 409 13.67 -11.42 1.17
CA SER A 409 12.29 -11.89 1.08
C SER A 409 12.13 -12.71 2.34
N ALA A 410 11.21 -12.31 3.22
CA ALA A 410 10.65 -13.29 4.13
C ALA A 410 10.31 -14.48 3.22
N GLY A 411 11.00 -15.61 3.37
CA GLY A 411 10.37 -16.87 3.03
C GLY A 411 9.05 -16.80 3.78
N GLU A 412 7.96 -16.79 3.02
CA GLU A 412 6.61 -16.72 3.57
C GLU A 412 6.56 -17.68 4.74
N SER A 413 6.52 -17.13 5.95
CA SER A 413 6.27 -17.96 7.12
C SER A 413 4.93 -18.60 6.83
N THR A 414 4.85 -19.92 6.82
CA THR A 414 3.60 -20.65 6.61
C THR A 414 2.49 -19.95 7.39
N PRO A 415 1.42 -19.49 6.72
CA PRO A 415 0.39 -18.70 7.38
C PRO A 415 -0.24 -19.53 8.49
N LYS A 416 -0.18 -19.01 9.71
CA LYS A 416 -0.88 -19.55 10.86
C LYS A 416 -2.15 -18.71 11.03
N ARG A 417 -3.26 -19.29 10.56
CA ARG A 417 -4.55 -18.63 10.38
C ARG A 417 -5.43 -18.73 11.62
N LEU A 418 -6.14 -17.65 11.92
CA LEU A 418 -7.22 -17.58 12.89
C LEU A 418 -8.49 -17.12 12.18
N TYR A 419 -9.60 -17.84 12.37
CA TYR A 419 -10.88 -17.49 11.79
C TYR A 419 -11.74 -16.69 12.77
N ILE A 420 -12.53 -15.74 12.26
CA ILE A 420 -13.57 -15.06 13.02
C ILE A 420 -14.87 -15.20 12.23
N SER A 421 -15.77 -16.03 12.74
CA SER A 421 -17.06 -16.31 12.10
C SER A 421 -18.05 -16.85 13.13
N GLY A 422 -19.31 -16.94 12.75
CA GLY A 422 -20.23 -17.88 13.37
C GLY A 422 -19.97 -19.32 12.88
N PRO A 423 -20.64 -20.31 13.49
CA PRO A 423 -20.45 -21.72 13.15
C PRO A 423 -20.88 -22.06 11.71
N ALA A 424 -21.86 -21.35 11.15
CA ALA A 424 -22.45 -21.68 9.86
C ALA A 424 -21.56 -21.28 8.68
N ASP A 425 -20.76 -20.22 8.81
CA ASP A 425 -19.93 -19.72 7.71
C ASP A 425 -18.47 -20.20 7.76
N LEU A 426 -18.06 -20.85 8.86
CA LEU A 426 -16.67 -21.30 9.04
C LEU A 426 -16.22 -22.31 7.97
N MET A 427 -17.04 -23.33 7.68
CA MET A 427 -16.71 -24.33 6.65
C MET A 427 -16.68 -23.72 5.25
N PRO A 428 -17.71 -22.96 4.80
CA PRO A 428 -17.65 -22.22 3.54
C PRO A 428 -16.42 -21.33 3.39
N MET A 429 -16.01 -20.63 4.46
CA MET A 429 -14.79 -19.81 4.45
C MET A 429 -13.54 -20.65 4.20
N GLN A 430 -13.41 -21.80 4.87
CA GLN A 430 -12.26 -22.70 4.69
C GLN A 430 -12.16 -23.22 3.26
N ASP A 431 -13.28 -23.66 2.68
CA ASP A 431 -13.33 -24.13 1.30
C ASP A 431 -12.97 -23.00 0.33
N LEU A 432 -13.44 -21.78 0.61
CA LEU A 432 -13.11 -20.62 -0.20
C LEU A 432 -11.62 -20.28 -0.16
N ILE A 433 -10.99 -20.31 1.02
CA ILE A 433 -9.55 -20.05 1.16
C ILE A 433 -8.75 -21.18 0.51
N ARG A 434 -9.16 -22.43 0.68
CA ARG A 434 -8.49 -23.58 0.09
C ARG A 434 -8.46 -23.52 -1.44
N THR A 435 -9.53 -22.98 -2.05
CA THR A 435 -9.60 -22.82 -3.51
C THR A 435 -8.76 -21.64 -4.02
N HIS A 436 -8.58 -20.58 -3.24
CA HIS A 436 -7.79 -19.41 -3.61
C HIS A 436 -6.29 -19.59 -3.34
N ASP A 437 -5.93 -20.19 -2.21
CA ASP A 437 -4.55 -20.29 -1.72
C ASP A 437 -3.90 -21.64 -2.10
N VAL A 438 -4.02 -22.06 -3.35
CA VAL A 438 -3.59 -23.41 -3.84
C VAL A 438 -2.10 -23.70 -3.59
N LEU A 439 -1.26 -22.67 -3.50
CA LEU A 439 0.19 -22.77 -3.30
C LEU A 439 0.63 -22.71 -1.83
N GLU A 440 -0.25 -22.30 -0.91
CA GLU A 440 0.01 -22.30 0.53
C GLU A 440 -0.72 -23.50 1.14
N PRO A 441 -0.07 -24.66 1.34
CA PRO A 441 -0.74 -25.84 1.83
C PRO A 441 -1.44 -25.51 3.15
N VAL A 442 -2.76 -25.66 3.18
CA VAL A 442 -3.53 -25.65 4.43
C VAL A 442 -2.90 -26.73 5.29
N ALA A 443 -2.22 -26.32 6.36
CA ALA A 443 -1.68 -27.28 7.31
C ALA A 443 -2.86 -28.14 7.80
N PHE A 444 -2.74 -29.47 7.70
CA PHE A 444 -3.68 -30.45 8.22
C PHE A 444 -3.65 -30.47 9.76
N GLY A 445 -3.85 -29.32 10.39
CA GLY A 445 -3.83 -29.12 11.84
C GLY A 445 -5.16 -28.58 12.36
N ASP A 446 -5.25 -28.44 13.69
CA ASP A 446 -6.41 -27.90 14.38
C ASP A 446 -6.83 -26.54 13.78
N VAL A 447 -8.13 -26.40 13.49
CA VAL A 447 -8.71 -25.14 13.04
C VAL A 447 -8.93 -24.27 14.27
N TYR A 448 -8.43 -23.04 14.27
CA TYR A 448 -8.68 -22.09 15.35
C TYR A 448 -9.69 -21.04 14.92
N ALA A 449 -10.73 -20.84 15.73
CA ALA A 449 -11.76 -19.84 15.45
C ALA A 449 -12.12 -19.02 16.70
N LEU A 450 -12.54 -17.78 16.48
CA LEU A 450 -13.22 -16.95 17.47
C LEU A 450 -14.66 -16.73 17.03
N SER A 451 -15.55 -16.82 18.00
CA SER A 451 -16.98 -16.65 17.76
C SER A 451 -17.41 -15.19 17.87
N ILE A 452 -18.36 -14.83 17.02
CA ILE A 452 -19.16 -13.61 17.19
C ILE A 452 -20.26 -13.77 18.26
N HIS A 453 -20.63 -15.01 18.60
CA HIS A 453 -21.66 -15.37 19.58
C HIS A 453 -21.10 -16.41 20.57
N PRO A 454 -20.48 -15.98 21.69
CA PRO A 454 -19.78 -16.89 22.62
C PRO A 454 -20.71 -17.89 23.33
N SER A 455 -22.01 -17.58 23.42
CA SER A 455 -23.00 -18.35 24.18
C SER A 455 -23.54 -19.60 23.46
N SER A 456 -23.13 -19.88 22.23
CA SER A 456 -23.70 -20.94 21.39
C SER A 456 -22.72 -22.03 20.97
N ILE A 457 -21.59 -22.20 21.65
CA ILE A 457 -20.51 -23.08 21.20
C ILE A 457 -20.11 -24.08 22.27
N ASP A 458 -20.25 -25.37 21.93
CA ASP A 458 -19.57 -26.45 22.62
C ASP A 458 -18.08 -26.45 22.24
N ALA A 459 -17.22 -26.60 23.24
CA ALA A 459 -15.78 -26.31 23.17
C ALA A 459 -14.95 -27.18 22.18
N SER A 460 -15.57 -28.15 21.52
CA SER A 460 -14.91 -29.00 20.51
C SER A 460 -15.95 -29.70 19.64
N ASP A 461 -16.61 -28.97 18.74
CA ASP A 461 -17.41 -29.61 17.69
C ASP A 461 -16.63 -29.58 16.36
N ASN A 462 -16.58 -30.72 15.67
CA ASN A 462 -16.01 -30.87 14.32
C ASN A 462 -14.53 -30.48 14.10
N GLY A 463 -13.63 -30.71 15.06
CA GLY A 463 -12.18 -30.48 14.87
C GLY A 463 -11.77 -28.99 14.85
N VAL A 464 -12.67 -28.11 15.33
CA VAL A 464 -12.43 -26.68 15.50
C VAL A 464 -12.18 -26.36 16.97
N GLN A 465 -11.07 -25.70 17.26
CA GLN A 465 -10.74 -25.12 18.56
C GLN A 465 -11.24 -23.67 18.64
N TRP A 466 -12.37 -23.50 19.33
CA TRP A 466 -12.93 -22.18 19.59
C TRP A 466 -12.22 -21.51 20.77
N LEU A 467 -11.52 -20.41 20.49
CA LEU A 467 -10.66 -19.71 21.47
C LEU A 467 -11.41 -18.62 22.27
N GLY A 468 -12.74 -18.56 22.15
CA GLY A 468 -13.59 -17.56 22.80
C GLY A 468 -14.24 -16.58 21.82
N GLY A 469 -14.50 -15.35 22.30
CA GLY A 469 -15.10 -14.28 21.51
C GLY A 469 -14.08 -13.35 20.86
N ILE A 470 -14.54 -12.38 20.05
CA ILE A 470 -13.67 -11.35 19.42
C ILE A 470 -12.76 -10.64 20.44
N ASP A 471 -13.21 -10.44 21.68
CA ASP A 471 -12.42 -9.78 22.71
C ASP A 471 -11.13 -10.54 23.09
N SER A 472 -11.11 -11.85 22.85
CA SER A 472 -9.95 -12.71 23.08
C SER A 472 -8.92 -12.65 21.94
N LEU A 473 -9.17 -11.88 20.87
CA LEU A 473 -8.34 -11.83 19.67
C LEU A 473 -6.86 -11.52 19.94
N SER A 474 -6.59 -10.50 20.75
CA SER A 474 -5.21 -10.09 21.04
C SER A 474 -4.46 -11.15 21.85
N ASP A 475 -5.13 -11.82 22.77
CA ASP A 475 -4.56 -12.91 23.56
C ASP A 475 -4.36 -14.17 22.72
N ALA A 476 -5.33 -14.53 21.87
CA ALA A 476 -5.24 -15.66 20.95
C ALA A 476 -4.04 -15.51 19.99
N ILE A 477 -3.88 -14.33 19.38
CA ILE A 477 -2.73 -14.02 18.53
C ILE A 477 -1.42 -14.13 19.31
N ARG A 478 -1.37 -13.61 20.55
CA ARG A 478 -0.15 -13.68 21.38
C ARG A 478 0.21 -15.10 21.79
N VAL A 479 -0.76 -15.92 22.19
CA VAL A 479 -0.52 -17.28 22.69
C VAL A 479 -0.18 -18.23 21.55
N HIS A 480 -0.96 -18.20 20.47
CA HIS A 480 -0.80 -19.14 19.36
C HIS A 480 0.10 -18.60 18.24
N GLN A 481 0.54 -17.34 18.29
CA GLN A 481 1.40 -16.72 17.28
C GLN A 481 0.77 -16.72 15.88
N PHE A 482 -0.54 -16.45 15.79
CA PHE A 482 -1.22 -16.28 14.50
C PHE A 482 -0.66 -15.06 13.76
N ASN A 483 -0.44 -15.18 12.46
CA ASN A 483 0.06 -14.12 11.58
C ASN A 483 -0.96 -13.75 10.49
N GLU A 484 -2.11 -14.41 10.45
CA GLU A 484 -3.21 -14.12 9.53
C GLU A 484 -4.56 -14.32 10.22
N VAL A 485 -5.46 -13.35 10.07
CA VAL A 485 -6.82 -13.36 10.62
C VAL A 485 -7.81 -13.22 9.47
N ILE A 486 -8.77 -14.15 9.39
CA ILE A 486 -9.76 -14.19 8.32
C ILE A 486 -11.15 -14.05 8.92
N MET A 487 -11.85 -12.99 8.53
CA MET A 487 -13.17 -12.64 9.04
C MET A 487 -14.25 -13.00 8.03
N SER A 488 -15.39 -13.53 8.48
CA SER A 488 -16.56 -13.70 7.63
C SER A 488 -17.10 -12.34 7.22
N GLY A 489 -17.23 -12.09 5.92
CA GLY A 489 -17.93 -10.92 5.38
C GLY A 489 -19.44 -11.00 5.60
N ARG A 490 -19.98 -12.21 5.70
CA ARG A 490 -21.41 -12.48 5.82
C ARG A 490 -21.92 -12.31 7.25
N GLU A 491 -21.19 -12.83 8.23
CA GLU A 491 -21.64 -12.91 9.63
C GLU A 491 -20.97 -11.88 10.55
N VAL A 492 -19.76 -11.39 10.22
CA VAL A 492 -19.11 -10.35 11.02
C VAL A 492 -19.57 -8.98 10.52
N SER A 493 -20.04 -8.16 11.43
CA SER A 493 -20.45 -6.78 11.13
C SER A 493 -19.24 -5.90 10.79
N ALA A 494 -19.44 -4.83 10.01
CA ALA A 494 -18.37 -3.88 9.68
C ALA A 494 -17.78 -3.22 10.93
N GLY A 495 -18.63 -2.84 11.89
CA GLY A 495 -18.21 -2.38 13.22
C GLY A 495 -17.36 -3.41 13.97
N GLN A 496 -17.74 -4.69 13.95
CA GLN A 496 -16.97 -5.76 14.56
C GLN A 496 -15.61 -5.98 13.88
N MET A 497 -15.55 -5.91 12.54
CA MET A 497 -14.29 -6.00 11.79
C MET A 497 -13.34 -4.87 12.15
N ILE A 498 -13.83 -3.62 12.14
CA ILE A 498 -13.01 -2.44 12.49
C ILE A 498 -12.52 -2.54 13.92
N ARG A 499 -13.38 -2.98 14.85
CA ARG A 499 -13.01 -3.22 16.24
C ARG A 499 -11.92 -4.28 16.35
N ALA A 500 -12.07 -5.43 15.71
CA ALA A 500 -11.07 -6.51 15.67
C ALA A 500 -9.72 -6.02 15.14
N MET A 501 -9.73 -5.29 14.01
CA MET A 501 -8.53 -4.69 13.43
C MET A 501 -7.87 -3.67 14.37
N SER A 502 -8.67 -2.89 15.12
CA SER A 502 -8.15 -1.89 16.06
C SER A 502 -7.52 -2.49 17.32
N LEU A 503 -7.98 -3.67 17.76
CA LEU A 503 -7.45 -4.39 18.92
C LEU A 503 -6.03 -4.93 18.66
N VAL A 504 -5.68 -5.14 17.39
CA VAL A 504 -4.41 -5.76 16.96
C VAL A 504 -3.51 -4.71 16.31
N SER A 505 -2.65 -4.06 17.10
CA SER A 505 -1.65 -3.11 16.59
C SER A 505 -0.32 -3.78 16.20
N ASN A 506 -0.33 -5.05 15.76
CA ASN A 506 0.87 -5.80 15.41
C ASN A 506 1.15 -5.75 13.90
N LYS A 507 2.38 -5.36 13.51
CA LYS A 507 2.81 -5.24 12.10
C LYS A 507 2.91 -6.58 11.36
N HIS A 508 2.81 -7.70 12.08
CA HIS A 508 3.02 -9.04 11.53
C HIS A 508 1.73 -9.83 11.32
N VAL A 509 0.56 -9.24 11.59
CA VAL A 509 -0.74 -9.88 11.37
C VAL A 509 -1.40 -9.30 10.13
N ARG A 510 -1.74 -10.17 9.17
CA ARG A 510 -2.54 -9.82 7.99
C ARG A 510 -4.02 -10.04 8.28
N PHE A 511 -4.88 -9.13 7.85
CA PHE A 511 -6.33 -9.33 7.89
C PHE A 511 -6.86 -9.56 6.46
N ARG A 512 -7.75 -10.55 6.34
CA ARG A 512 -8.54 -10.83 5.14
C ARG A 512 -10.01 -10.96 5.53
N ILE A 513 -10.90 -10.64 4.59
CA ILE A 513 -12.34 -10.82 4.74
C ILE A 513 -12.79 -11.78 3.64
N ALA A 514 -13.47 -12.85 4.04
CA ALA A 514 -14.01 -13.86 3.15
C ALA A 514 -15.52 -13.64 2.97
N TRP A 515 -15.92 -13.27 1.76
CA TRP A 515 -17.32 -13.10 1.36
C TRP A 515 -17.77 -14.38 0.68
N THR A 516 -18.29 -15.30 1.48
CA THR A 516 -18.66 -16.66 1.05
C THR A 516 -19.78 -16.67 0.03
N ASP A 517 -20.74 -15.73 0.14
CA ASP A 517 -21.85 -15.59 -0.82
C ASP A 517 -21.39 -15.13 -2.21
N ASP A 518 -20.33 -14.31 -2.28
CA ASP A 518 -19.75 -13.80 -3.53
C ASP A 518 -18.55 -14.64 -4.00
N GLY A 519 -18.09 -15.60 -3.21
CA GLY A 519 -16.92 -16.42 -3.48
C GLY A 519 -15.61 -15.62 -3.54
N GLN A 520 -15.43 -14.62 -2.67
CA GLN A 520 -14.32 -13.67 -2.75
C GLN A 520 -13.55 -13.52 -1.44
N ILE A 521 -12.23 -13.27 -1.53
CA ILE A 521 -11.40 -12.93 -0.38
C ILE A 521 -10.68 -11.60 -0.64
N VAL A 522 -10.82 -10.66 0.29
CA VAL A 522 -10.25 -9.31 0.19
C VAL A 522 -9.30 -9.06 1.36
N GLY A 523 -8.07 -8.65 1.09
CA GLY A 523 -7.06 -8.35 2.11
C GLY A 523 -6.37 -7.00 1.91
N ALA A 524 -5.39 -6.72 2.77
CA ALA A 524 -4.45 -5.61 2.61
C ALA A 524 -3.53 -5.85 1.39
N GLY A 525 -4.01 -5.53 0.20
CA GLY A 525 -3.32 -5.78 -1.08
C GLY A 525 -4.23 -6.05 -2.28
N GLY A 526 -5.57 -5.94 -2.12
CA GLY A 526 -6.52 -6.23 -3.18
C GLY A 526 -7.25 -7.56 -3.01
N PRO A 527 -8.18 -7.88 -3.92
CA PRO A 527 -8.69 -9.24 -4.07
C PRO A 527 -7.58 -10.16 -4.58
N GLU A 528 -7.39 -11.30 -3.92
CA GLU A 528 -6.48 -12.34 -4.39
C GLU A 528 -7.19 -13.08 -5.53
N ARG A 529 -6.67 -12.94 -6.76
CA ARG A 529 -7.19 -13.69 -7.91
C ARG A 529 -6.58 -15.09 -7.87
N GLY A 530 -7.43 -16.10 -7.67
CA GLY A 530 -7.10 -17.51 -7.86
C GLY A 530 -6.79 -17.86 -9.31
#